data_AF-A0A2P4T2J2-F1
#
_entry.id   AF-A0A2P4T2J2-F1
#
_cell.length_a   1.000
_cell.length_b   1.000
_cell.length_c   1.000
_cell.angle_alpha   90.00
_cell.angle_beta   90.00
_cell.angle_gamma   90.00
#
_symmetry.space_group_name_H-M   'P 1'
#
loop_
_entity.id
_entity.type
_entity.pdbx_description
1 polymer ?
#
loop_
_entity_poly.entity_id
_entity_poly.type
_entity_poly.pdbx_seq_one_letter_code
_entity_poly.pdbx_strand_id
1 'polypeptide(L)'
;EVMLAEENKNAGTSALEVLRRATIKRNRTDAMNRDSSDEHCVDISSVGNPLSRSGLKGVDGASYLRHKERLLRISVRHMVKSQVFYWIVLSLVALNTACVAIVHHNQPAWLTHFLYYAEFLFLGLFLLEMSLKMYGMGPRLYFHSSFNCFDCGVTVGSIFEVVWAIFRPGTSFGISVLRALRLLRIFKITKYWASLRNLVVSLMSSMKSIISLLFLLFLFIVVFALLGMQLFGGGFNFIDGTPSANFDTFPAAIMTVFQILTGEDWNEVMYNGIRSQGGVRSGMWSSIYFIVLTLFGNYTLLNVFLAIAVDNLANAQELTKDEQEEEEAFNQKHALQKAKEVSPMSAPNMPAIE
;
A
#
# COMPACT_ATOMS: atom_id res chain seq x y z
N GLU A 1 0.84 4.43 24.36
CA GLU A 1 1.07 2.99 24.68
C GLU A 1 0.07 2.01 24.06
N VAL A 2 -1.03 2.47 23.44
CA VAL A 2 -2.04 1.57 22.84
C VAL A 2 -1.63 1.04 21.43
N MET A 3 -0.73 1.71 20.71
CA MET A 3 -0.32 1.32 19.35
C MET A 3 0.64 0.10 19.25
N LEU A 4 1.18 -0.41 20.36
CA LEU A 4 2.12 -1.55 20.35
C LEU A 4 1.46 -2.89 20.74
N ALA A 5 0.20 -2.86 21.20
CA ALA A 5 -0.49 -4.07 21.66
C ALA A 5 -1.15 -4.86 20.52
N GLU A 6 -1.52 -4.19 19.43
CA GLU A 6 -2.39 -4.77 18.39
C GLU A 6 -1.61 -5.59 17.34
N GLU A 7 -0.34 -5.27 17.09
CA GLU A 7 0.52 -6.04 16.16
C GLU A 7 0.94 -7.42 16.71
N ASN A 8 0.64 -7.71 17.98
CA ASN A 8 1.00 -8.99 18.63
C ASN A 8 -0.06 -10.09 18.49
N LYS A 9 -1.28 -9.80 17.98
CA LYS A 9 -2.34 -10.83 17.86
C LYS A 9 -2.28 -11.68 16.58
N ASN A 10 -1.62 -11.22 15.51
CA ASN A 10 -1.62 -11.91 14.20
C ASN A 10 -0.27 -12.50 13.74
N ALA A 11 0.72 -12.62 14.63
CA ALA A 11 1.97 -13.31 14.31
C ALA A 11 1.83 -14.82 14.52
N GLY A 12 1.37 -15.53 13.48
CA GLY A 12 1.50 -16.97 13.39
C GLY A 12 2.92 -17.43 13.75
N THR A 13 3.03 -18.39 14.69
CA THR A 13 4.26 -19.01 15.22
C THR A 13 5.50 -18.14 15.09
N SER A 14 5.69 -17.27 16.09
CA SER A 14 6.87 -16.42 16.23
C SER A 14 8.16 -17.20 15.91
N ALA A 15 8.98 -16.66 15.01
CA ALA A 15 10.28 -17.25 14.66
C ALA A 15 11.19 -17.45 15.89
N LEU A 16 10.92 -16.72 16.99
CA LEU A 16 11.57 -16.88 18.27
C LEU A 16 11.17 -18.18 18.99
N GLU A 17 9.92 -18.62 18.85
CA GLU A 17 9.45 -19.93 19.36
C GLU A 17 10.06 -21.10 18.58
N VAL A 18 10.17 -20.97 17.25
CA VAL A 18 10.82 -21.99 16.41
C VAL A 18 12.30 -22.12 16.76
N LEU A 19 12.99 -20.99 16.97
CA LEU A 19 14.39 -20.97 17.44
C LEU A 19 14.53 -21.55 18.86
N ARG A 20 13.61 -21.25 19.77
CA ARG A 20 13.61 -21.82 21.13
C ARG A 20 13.43 -23.33 21.08
N ARG A 21 12.49 -23.86 20.28
CA ARG A 21 12.30 -25.31 20.10
C ARG A 21 13.51 -25.98 19.44
N ALA A 22 14.15 -25.35 18.48
CA ALA A 22 15.37 -25.87 17.84
C ALA A 22 16.57 -25.92 18.81
N THR A 23 16.69 -24.92 19.69
CA THR A 23 17.77 -24.84 20.70
C THR A 23 17.56 -25.87 21.82
N ILE A 24 16.31 -26.08 22.24
CA ILE A 24 15.94 -27.12 23.21
C ILE A 24 16.19 -28.53 22.63
N LYS A 25 15.88 -28.74 21.34
CA LYS A 25 16.11 -30.02 20.66
C LYS A 25 17.61 -30.35 20.53
N ARG A 26 18.45 -29.33 20.28
CA ARG A 26 19.92 -29.46 20.20
C ARG A 26 20.56 -29.78 21.55
N ASN A 27 20.14 -29.11 22.63
CA ASN A 27 20.61 -29.43 23.98
C ASN A 27 20.20 -30.84 24.42
N ARG A 28 19.05 -31.35 23.96
CA ARG A 28 18.59 -32.71 24.25
C ARG A 28 19.40 -33.77 23.50
N THR A 29 19.79 -33.52 22.26
CA THR A 29 20.69 -34.42 21.50
C THR A 29 22.12 -34.39 22.02
N ASP A 30 22.63 -33.23 22.49
CA ASP A 30 23.97 -33.12 23.07
C ASP A 30 24.04 -33.79 24.47
N ALA A 31 22.93 -33.84 25.22
CA ALA A 31 22.84 -34.59 26.47
C ALA A 31 22.74 -36.11 26.24
N MET A 32 22.00 -36.56 25.23
CA MET A 32 21.87 -38.00 24.90
C MET A 32 23.17 -38.60 24.33
N ASN A 33 24.05 -37.80 23.74
CA ASN A 33 25.37 -38.24 23.25
C ASN A 33 26.44 -38.26 24.35
N ARG A 34 26.13 -37.81 25.57
CA ARG A 34 27.08 -37.77 26.70
C ARG A 34 26.91 -38.92 27.69
N ASP A 35 25.82 -39.68 27.59
CA ASP A 35 25.50 -40.82 28.46
C ASP A 35 25.87 -42.19 27.85
N SER A 36 26.48 -42.24 26.66
CA SER A 36 26.77 -43.49 25.94
C SER A 36 28.26 -43.77 25.71
N SER A 37 29.17 -43.16 26.47
CA SER A 37 30.61 -43.39 26.29
C SER A 37 31.39 -43.27 27.60
N ASP A 38 31.13 -44.18 28.53
CA ASP A 38 32.06 -44.51 29.63
C ASP A 38 32.14 -46.03 29.73
N GLU A 39 33.12 -46.62 29.04
CA GLU A 39 33.80 -47.89 29.39
C GLU A 39 34.84 -48.22 28.30
N HIS A 40 36.10 -47.81 28.49
CA HIS A 40 37.29 -48.69 28.50
C HIS A 40 38.58 -47.85 28.56
N CYS A 41 39.36 -48.08 29.62
CA CYS A 41 40.75 -47.67 29.78
C CYS A 41 41.66 -48.81 29.30
N VAL A 42 42.70 -48.55 28.49
CA VAL A 42 44.05 -49.20 28.53
C VAL A 42 45.08 -48.30 27.82
N ASP A 43 46.25 -48.18 28.45
CA ASP A 43 47.50 -47.50 28.07
C ASP A 43 48.03 -47.74 26.65
N ILE A 44 48.81 -46.78 26.12
CA ILE A 44 50.24 -46.95 25.74
C ILE A 44 50.81 -45.62 25.17
N SER A 45 51.97 -45.24 25.71
CA SER A 45 52.85 -44.15 25.29
C SER A 45 53.38 -44.28 23.86
N SER A 46 53.46 -43.17 23.10
CA SER A 46 54.48 -43.01 22.04
C SER A 46 54.67 -41.54 21.61
N VAL A 47 55.90 -41.09 21.83
CA VAL A 47 56.70 -40.01 21.23
C VAL A 47 56.19 -39.40 19.91
N GLY A 48 56.20 -38.06 19.83
CA GLY A 48 56.18 -37.31 18.56
C GLY A 48 56.06 -35.79 18.72
N ASN A 49 57.18 -35.08 18.57
CA ASN A 49 57.33 -33.63 18.74
C ASN A 49 56.63 -32.79 17.61
N PRO A 50 56.50 -31.45 17.77
CA PRO A 50 55.48 -30.61 17.15
C PRO A 50 55.94 -29.98 15.83
N LEU A 51 55.09 -30.02 14.78
CA LEU A 51 55.26 -29.14 13.62
C LEU A 51 53.93 -28.94 12.86
N SER A 52 53.31 -27.78 13.06
CA SER A 52 52.66 -26.94 12.03
C SER A 52 51.80 -25.86 12.68
N ARG A 53 52.48 -24.90 13.31
CA ARG A 53 51.89 -23.60 13.64
C ARG A 53 51.91 -22.74 12.37
N SER A 54 50.88 -22.81 11.54
CA SER A 54 50.61 -21.79 10.52
C SER A 54 49.18 -21.93 10.00
N GLY A 55 48.26 -21.11 10.50
CA GLY A 55 46.90 -21.07 9.94
C GLY A 55 45.78 -20.43 10.76
N LEU A 56 46.01 -19.96 12.00
CA LEU A 56 44.98 -19.20 12.74
C LEU A 56 45.32 -17.72 12.79
N LYS A 57 44.97 -16.99 11.71
CA LYS A 57 44.85 -15.52 11.78
C LYS A 57 43.75 -14.92 10.89
N GLY A 58 42.91 -15.76 10.28
CA GLY A 58 41.78 -15.34 9.44
C GLY A 58 40.40 -15.60 10.05
N VAL A 59 40.28 -16.52 11.02
CA VAL A 59 38.98 -17.01 11.54
C VAL A 59 38.39 -16.07 12.61
N ASP A 60 39.22 -15.41 13.41
CA ASP A 60 38.77 -14.52 14.48
C ASP A 60 38.26 -13.17 13.96
N GLY A 61 38.90 -12.62 12.92
CA GLY A 61 38.47 -11.38 12.27
C GLY A 61 37.12 -11.52 11.57
N ALA A 62 36.91 -12.63 10.85
CA ALA A 62 35.65 -12.91 10.17
C ALA A 62 34.50 -13.14 11.16
N SER A 63 34.77 -13.79 12.29
CA SER A 63 33.78 -14.03 13.35
C SER A 63 33.43 -12.74 14.12
N TYR A 64 34.43 -11.89 14.38
CA TYR A 64 34.25 -10.58 15.01
C TYR A 64 33.49 -9.59 14.11
N LEU A 65 33.78 -9.57 12.81
CA LEU A 65 33.03 -8.79 11.82
C LEU A 65 31.57 -9.25 11.73
N ARG A 66 31.31 -10.56 11.72
CA ARG A 66 29.96 -11.13 11.69
C ARG A 66 29.18 -10.81 12.97
N HIS A 67 29.85 -10.76 14.11
CA HIS A 67 29.25 -10.35 15.39
C HIS A 67 28.89 -8.85 15.38
N LYS A 68 29.80 -7.97 14.93
CA LYS A 68 29.53 -6.54 14.77
C LYS A 68 28.41 -6.26 13.76
N GLU A 69 28.38 -6.96 12.63
CA GLU A 69 27.30 -6.85 11.64
C GLU A 69 25.94 -7.22 12.26
N ARG A 70 25.90 -8.29 13.06
CA ARG A 70 24.69 -8.71 13.77
C ARG A 70 24.21 -7.65 14.75
N LEU A 71 25.11 -7.05 15.52
CA LEU A 71 24.78 -5.95 16.44
C LEU A 71 24.32 -4.69 15.70
N LEU A 72 24.98 -4.33 14.59
CA LEU A 72 24.56 -3.23 13.73
C LEU A 72 23.16 -3.46 13.15
N ARG A 73 22.87 -4.68 12.68
CA ARG A 73 21.54 -5.03 12.16
C ARG A 73 20.46 -4.95 13.24
N ILE A 74 20.76 -5.38 14.47
CA ILE A 74 19.86 -5.28 15.61
C ILE A 74 19.64 -3.80 15.99
N SER A 75 20.70 -2.99 16.00
CA SER A 75 20.61 -1.55 16.28
C SER A 75 19.77 -0.83 15.22
N VAL A 76 20.03 -1.07 13.93
CA VAL A 76 19.24 -0.51 12.82
C VAL A 76 17.78 -0.94 12.90
N ARG A 77 17.51 -2.21 13.25
CA ARG A 77 16.14 -2.69 13.47
C ARG A 77 15.43 -1.93 14.58
N HIS A 78 16.09 -1.67 15.71
CA HIS A 78 15.51 -0.87 16.79
C HIS A 78 15.29 0.58 16.36
N MET A 79 16.24 1.18 15.64
CA MET A 79 16.12 2.54 15.11
C MET A 79 14.92 2.67 14.17
N VAL A 80 14.78 1.75 13.20
CA VAL A 80 13.67 1.76 12.22
C VAL A 80 12.31 1.57 12.89
N LYS A 81 12.24 0.85 14.00
CA LYS A 81 11.01 0.66 14.80
C LYS A 81 10.74 1.80 15.79
N SER A 82 11.66 2.76 15.93
CA SER A 82 11.51 3.85 16.88
C SER A 82 10.48 4.89 16.44
N GLN A 83 9.81 5.51 17.41
CA GLN A 83 8.87 6.62 17.14
C GLN A 83 9.57 7.84 16.53
N VAL A 84 10.86 8.03 16.85
CA VAL A 84 11.67 9.13 16.30
C VAL A 84 11.85 8.95 14.80
N PHE A 85 12.20 7.73 14.35
CA PHE A 85 12.34 7.43 12.93
C PHE A 85 11.02 7.67 12.16
N TYR A 86 9.89 7.31 12.77
CA TYR A 86 8.56 7.61 12.24
C TYR A 86 8.37 9.12 12.00
N TRP A 87 8.62 9.97 13.01
CA TRP A 87 8.43 11.41 12.91
C TRP A 87 9.39 12.06 11.91
N ILE A 88 10.62 11.57 11.82
CA ILE A 88 11.60 12.01 10.83
C ILE A 88 11.08 11.74 9.42
N VAL A 89 10.65 10.51 9.12
CA VAL A 89 10.15 10.16 7.78
C VAL A 89 8.91 10.98 7.45
N LEU A 90 7.99 11.14 8.39
CA LEU A 90 6.80 11.95 8.20
C LEU A 90 7.14 13.42 7.89
N SER A 91 8.10 13.99 8.62
CA SER A 91 8.59 15.35 8.37
C SER A 91 9.25 15.48 7.00
N LEU A 92 10.04 14.49 6.56
CA LEU A 92 10.63 14.48 5.23
C LEU A 92 9.58 14.45 4.12
N VAL A 93 8.51 13.66 4.28
CA VAL A 93 7.38 13.64 3.34
C VAL A 93 6.67 14.99 3.30
N ALA A 94 6.40 15.59 4.46
CA ALA A 94 5.73 16.89 4.55
C ALA A 94 6.56 18.01 3.91
N LEU A 95 7.86 18.07 4.22
CA LEU A 95 8.78 19.05 3.63
C LEU A 95 8.91 18.87 2.12
N ASN A 96 9.02 17.63 1.63
CA ASN A 96 9.04 17.40 0.19
C ASN A 96 7.73 17.84 -0.48
N THR A 97 6.59 17.54 0.14
CA THR A 97 5.27 17.95 -0.36
C THR A 97 5.15 19.47 -0.41
N ALA A 98 5.65 20.18 0.60
CA ALA A 98 5.71 21.63 0.60
C ALA A 98 6.59 22.18 -0.54
N CYS A 99 7.76 21.59 -0.80
CA CYS A 99 8.59 21.97 -1.95
C CYS A 99 7.84 21.79 -3.28
N VAL A 100 7.08 20.71 -3.43
CA VAL A 100 6.27 20.50 -4.64
C VAL A 100 5.11 21.51 -4.73
N ALA A 101 4.48 21.85 -3.62
CA ALA A 101 3.37 22.81 -3.57
C ALA A 101 3.79 24.26 -3.87
N ILE A 102 5.05 24.62 -3.61
CA ILE A 102 5.59 25.97 -3.87
C ILE A 102 5.80 26.22 -5.38
N VAL A 103 5.90 25.18 -6.21
CA VAL A 103 6.13 25.32 -7.66
C VAL A 103 4.98 26.12 -8.29
N HIS A 104 5.31 27.23 -8.97
CA HIS A 104 4.31 28.08 -9.63
C HIS A 104 4.76 28.58 -11.01
N HIS A 105 3.80 29.03 -11.82
CA HIS A 105 4.09 29.59 -13.15
C HIS A 105 4.87 30.91 -13.01
N ASN A 106 5.85 31.13 -13.89
CA ASN A 106 6.76 32.28 -13.88
C ASN A 106 7.53 32.48 -12.55
N GLN A 107 7.96 31.39 -11.92
CA GLN A 107 8.77 31.43 -10.70
C GLN A 107 10.21 31.94 -10.96
N PRO A 108 10.84 32.61 -9.97
CA PRO A 108 12.18 33.13 -10.13
C PRO A 108 13.22 32.00 -10.29
N ALA A 109 14.30 32.30 -11.01
CA ALA A 109 15.34 31.31 -11.32
C ALA A 109 15.95 30.68 -10.05
N TRP A 110 16.20 31.48 -9.00
CA TRP A 110 16.77 30.98 -7.75
C TRP A 110 15.88 29.89 -7.10
N LEU A 111 14.56 30.06 -7.14
CA LEU A 111 13.61 29.11 -6.59
C LEU A 111 13.62 27.79 -7.39
N THR A 112 13.73 27.90 -8.72
CA THR A 112 13.87 26.72 -9.59
C THR A 112 15.13 25.92 -9.28
N HIS A 113 16.28 26.60 -9.10
CA HIS A 113 17.52 25.92 -8.73
C HIS A 113 17.46 25.30 -7.33
N PHE A 114 16.90 26.02 -6.35
CA PHE A 114 16.70 25.51 -4.99
C PHE A 114 15.85 24.24 -4.98
N LEU A 115 14.70 24.26 -5.66
CA LEU A 115 13.78 23.12 -5.74
C LEU A 115 14.40 21.93 -6.47
N TYR A 116 15.23 22.17 -7.49
CA TYR A 116 15.99 21.14 -8.18
C TYR A 116 16.95 20.43 -7.20
N TYR A 117 17.76 21.15 -6.44
CA TYR A 117 18.66 20.52 -5.45
C TYR A 117 17.91 19.84 -4.31
N ALA A 118 16.80 20.42 -3.86
CA ALA A 118 15.94 19.83 -2.85
C ALA A 118 15.39 18.46 -3.31
N GLU A 119 15.02 18.33 -4.58
CA GLU A 119 14.55 17.06 -5.16
C GLU A 119 15.59 15.94 -5.06
N PHE A 120 16.85 16.22 -5.41
CA PHE A 120 17.96 15.26 -5.24
C PHE A 120 18.21 14.93 -3.76
N LEU A 121 18.15 15.94 -2.88
CA LEU A 121 18.33 15.74 -1.44
C LEU A 121 17.26 14.80 -0.87
N PHE A 122 15.98 15.06 -1.15
CA PHE A 122 14.88 14.22 -0.69
C PHE A 122 14.94 12.81 -1.29
N LEU A 123 15.32 12.67 -2.56
CA LEU A 123 15.55 11.36 -3.17
C LEU A 123 16.63 10.57 -2.42
N GLY A 124 17.76 11.20 -2.11
CA GLY A 124 18.83 10.60 -1.32
C GLY A 124 18.36 10.17 0.07
N LEU A 125 17.57 11.01 0.75
CA LEU A 125 17.03 10.70 2.07
C LEU A 125 16.00 9.55 2.04
N PHE A 126 15.14 9.48 1.01
CA PHE A 126 14.19 8.38 0.84
C PHE A 126 14.88 7.07 0.43
N LEU A 127 15.94 7.14 -0.37
CA LEU A 127 16.79 5.99 -0.68
C LEU A 127 17.48 5.47 0.59
N LEU A 128 17.98 6.37 1.43
CA LEU A 128 18.56 6.01 2.73
C LEU A 128 17.52 5.37 3.65
N GLU A 129 16.33 5.96 3.77
CA GLU A 129 15.20 5.39 4.51
C GLU A 129 14.88 3.95 4.05
N MET A 130 14.75 3.75 2.73
CA MET A 130 14.47 2.45 2.13
C MET A 130 15.58 1.44 2.44
N SER A 131 16.84 1.86 2.28
CA SER A 131 18.02 1.02 2.51
C SER A 131 18.12 0.58 3.98
N LEU A 132 17.87 1.50 4.92
CA LEU A 132 17.85 1.21 6.36
C LEU A 132 16.74 0.22 6.73
N LYS A 133 15.52 0.39 6.18
CA LYS A 133 14.41 -0.54 6.40
C LYS A 133 14.74 -1.93 5.85
N MET A 134 15.27 -2.00 4.63
CA MET A 134 15.62 -3.26 3.97
C MET A 134 16.74 -4.00 4.72
N TYR A 135 17.76 -3.29 5.20
CA TYR A 135 18.85 -3.85 5.98
C TYR A 135 18.39 -4.33 7.38
N GLY A 136 17.59 -3.54 8.09
CA GLY A 136 17.13 -3.86 9.45
C GLY A 136 16.10 -4.99 9.51
N MET A 137 15.12 -5.00 8.60
CA MET A 137 14.06 -6.02 8.56
C MET A 137 14.47 -7.27 7.78
N GLY A 138 15.34 -7.11 6.79
CA GLY A 138 15.65 -8.11 5.77
C GLY A 138 14.68 -8.02 4.58
N PRO A 139 15.13 -8.35 3.36
CA PRO A 139 14.38 -8.12 2.13
C PRO A 139 13.06 -8.91 2.09
N ARG A 140 13.04 -10.16 2.55
CA ARG A 140 11.82 -10.99 2.55
C ARG A 140 10.70 -10.41 3.40
N LEU A 141 11.03 -9.89 4.59
CA LEU A 141 10.03 -9.28 5.48
C LEU A 141 9.61 -7.90 4.96
N TYR A 142 10.55 -7.16 4.35
CA TYR A 142 10.27 -5.85 3.75
C TYR A 142 9.24 -5.95 2.62
N PHE A 143 9.42 -6.87 1.67
CA PHE A 143 8.51 -7.04 0.52
C PHE A 143 7.17 -7.70 0.86
N HIS A 144 7.04 -8.35 2.01
CA HIS A 144 5.76 -8.89 2.47
C HIS A 144 4.76 -7.79 2.88
N SER A 145 5.22 -6.59 3.21
CA SER A 145 4.35 -5.46 3.56
C SER A 145 4.02 -4.63 2.31
N SER A 146 2.73 -4.55 1.96
CA SER A 146 2.26 -3.79 0.79
C SER A 146 2.69 -2.33 0.81
N PHE A 147 2.65 -1.66 1.98
CA PHE A 147 3.10 -0.27 2.12
C PHE A 147 4.61 -0.10 1.92
N ASN A 148 5.42 -1.06 2.37
CA ASN A 148 6.87 -1.03 2.09
C ASN A 148 7.15 -1.31 0.61
N CYS A 149 6.39 -2.19 -0.03
CA CYS A 149 6.49 -2.45 -1.47
C CYS A 149 6.14 -1.18 -2.28
N PHE A 150 5.08 -0.47 -1.88
CA PHE A 150 4.73 0.84 -2.45
C PHE A 150 5.84 1.87 -2.26
N ASP A 151 6.39 2.01 -1.04
CA ASP A 151 7.53 2.90 -0.75
C ASP A 151 8.74 2.60 -1.67
N CYS A 152 9.02 1.31 -1.91
CA CYS A 152 10.06 0.85 -2.81
C CYS A 152 9.78 1.25 -4.26
N GLY A 153 8.56 1.01 -4.76
CA GLY A 153 8.13 1.39 -6.10
C GLY A 153 8.27 2.90 -6.35
N VAL A 154 7.83 3.73 -5.40
CA VAL A 154 7.96 5.20 -5.49
C VAL A 154 9.43 5.64 -5.52
N THR A 155 10.28 5.02 -4.69
CA THR A 155 11.71 5.35 -4.63
C THR A 155 12.44 4.91 -5.90
N VAL A 156 12.18 3.70 -6.40
CA VAL A 156 12.74 3.17 -7.66
C VAL A 156 12.27 4.00 -8.85
N GLY A 157 10.98 4.36 -8.92
CA GLY A 157 10.46 5.23 -9.97
C GLY A 157 11.13 6.61 -10.00
N SER A 158 11.44 7.17 -8.82
CA SER A 158 12.16 8.44 -8.71
C SER A 158 13.64 8.32 -9.14
N ILE A 159 14.30 7.20 -8.86
CA ILE A 159 15.65 6.92 -9.37
C ILE A 159 15.62 6.78 -10.90
N PHE A 160 14.63 6.05 -11.42
CA PHE A 160 14.45 5.85 -12.85
C PHE A 160 14.27 7.19 -13.58
N GLU A 161 13.49 8.13 -13.02
CA GLU A 161 13.34 9.48 -13.57
C GLU A 161 14.70 10.18 -13.71
N VAL A 162 15.49 10.23 -12.64
CA VAL A 162 16.81 10.88 -12.64
C VAL A 162 17.74 10.25 -13.67
N VAL A 163 17.80 8.92 -13.71
CA VAL A 163 18.63 8.18 -14.67
C VAL A 163 18.16 8.48 -16.09
N TRP A 164 16.85 8.44 -16.35
CA TRP A 164 16.28 8.73 -17.66
C TRP A 164 16.61 10.15 -18.14
N ALA A 165 16.53 11.13 -17.24
CA ALA A 165 16.86 12.52 -17.54
C ALA A 165 18.33 12.71 -17.96
N ILE A 166 19.25 11.88 -17.44
CA ILE A 166 20.67 11.89 -17.82
C ILE A 166 20.88 11.25 -19.21
N PHE A 167 20.20 10.13 -19.50
CA PHE A 167 20.39 9.38 -20.75
C PHE A 167 19.70 10.02 -21.97
N ARG A 168 18.59 10.74 -21.77
CA ARG A 168 17.81 11.37 -22.84
C ARG A 168 17.53 12.85 -22.54
N PRO A 169 18.56 13.71 -22.57
CA PRO A 169 18.35 15.14 -22.40
C PRO A 169 17.45 15.66 -23.54
N GLY A 170 16.28 16.21 -23.19
CA GLY A 170 15.40 16.92 -24.13
C GLY A 170 14.09 16.22 -24.55
N THR A 171 13.80 14.98 -24.14
CA THR A 171 12.50 14.34 -24.45
C THR A 171 11.41 14.83 -23.48
N SER A 172 10.64 15.86 -23.85
CA SER A 172 9.71 16.54 -22.94
C SER A 172 8.47 15.74 -22.53
N PHE A 173 7.93 14.91 -23.42
CA PHE A 173 6.57 14.36 -23.25
C PHE A 173 6.47 13.36 -22.09
N GLY A 174 7.47 12.48 -21.91
CA GLY A 174 7.49 11.51 -20.81
C GLY A 174 7.96 12.07 -19.47
N ILE A 175 8.84 13.09 -19.50
CA ILE A 175 9.45 13.65 -18.28
C ILE A 175 8.39 14.36 -17.43
N SER A 176 7.39 15.01 -18.03
CA SER A 176 6.35 15.69 -17.25
C SER A 176 5.48 14.72 -16.44
N VAL A 177 5.19 13.53 -16.99
CA VAL A 177 4.39 12.50 -16.31
C VAL A 177 5.22 11.82 -15.22
N LEU A 178 6.50 11.49 -15.49
CA LEU A 178 7.41 10.92 -14.49
C LEU A 178 7.62 11.89 -13.32
N ARG A 179 7.71 13.19 -13.63
CA ARG A 179 7.75 14.26 -12.63
C ARG A 179 6.47 14.32 -11.79
N ALA A 180 5.31 13.88 -12.29
CA ALA A 180 4.08 13.80 -11.49
C ALA A 180 4.10 12.59 -10.53
N LEU A 181 4.83 11.51 -10.84
CA LEU A 181 4.94 10.33 -9.97
C LEU A 181 5.53 10.65 -8.60
N ARG A 182 6.33 11.72 -8.47
CA ARG A 182 6.81 12.17 -7.16
C ARG A 182 5.68 12.53 -6.21
N LEU A 183 4.52 12.95 -6.69
CA LEU A 183 3.32 13.20 -5.88
C LEU A 183 2.86 11.95 -5.13
N LEU A 184 3.13 10.75 -5.67
CA LEU A 184 2.80 9.50 -4.99
C LEU A 184 3.45 9.38 -3.61
N ARG A 185 4.54 10.09 -3.34
CA ARG A 185 5.18 10.05 -2.03
C ARG A 185 4.34 10.69 -0.92
N ILE A 186 3.37 11.56 -1.26
CA ILE A 186 2.40 12.07 -0.27
C ILE A 186 1.59 10.92 0.32
N PHE A 187 1.32 9.86 -0.46
CA PHE A 187 0.60 8.69 0.01
C PHE A 187 1.38 7.90 1.08
N LYS A 188 2.67 8.15 1.29
CA LYS A 188 3.39 7.59 2.44
C LYS A 188 2.70 7.94 3.77
N ILE A 189 1.98 9.07 3.84
CA ILE A 189 1.22 9.47 5.03
C ILE A 189 0.13 8.45 5.40
N THR A 190 -0.45 7.76 4.41
CA THR A 190 -1.50 6.75 4.62
C THR A 190 -1.03 5.60 5.49
N LYS A 191 0.25 5.24 5.44
CA LYS A 191 0.83 4.19 6.29
C LYS A 191 0.82 4.58 7.76
N TYR A 192 1.01 5.86 8.02
CA TYR A 192 1.30 6.44 9.32
C TYR A 192 0.04 6.95 10.04
N TRP A 193 -0.96 7.40 9.28
CA TRP A 193 -2.25 7.83 9.81
C TRP A 193 -3.24 6.66 9.82
N ALA A 194 -3.45 6.06 11.00
CA ALA A 194 -4.28 4.87 11.17
C ALA A 194 -5.70 5.02 10.58
N SER A 195 -6.37 6.15 10.81
CA SER A 195 -7.70 6.43 10.24
C SER A 195 -7.66 6.43 8.70
N LEU A 196 -6.69 7.13 8.09
CA LEU A 196 -6.53 7.19 6.65
C LEU A 196 -6.14 5.81 6.06
N ARG A 197 -5.29 5.06 6.77
CA ARG A 197 -4.92 3.69 6.40
C ARG A 197 -6.15 2.79 6.31
N ASN A 198 -6.97 2.80 7.37
CA ASN A 198 -8.16 1.96 7.47
C ASN A 198 -9.17 2.35 6.38
N LEU A 199 -9.33 3.65 6.10
CA LEU A 199 -10.14 4.13 4.98
C LEU A 199 -9.65 3.56 3.63
N VAL A 200 -8.35 3.65 3.35
CA VAL A 200 -7.77 3.13 2.10
C VAL A 200 -7.93 1.61 2.01
N VAL A 201 -7.68 0.87 3.08
CA VAL A 201 -7.85 -0.59 3.11
C VAL A 201 -9.31 -1.00 2.89
N SER A 202 -10.26 -0.31 3.53
CA SER A 202 -11.70 -0.52 3.34
C SER A 202 -12.14 -0.20 1.91
N LEU A 203 -11.60 0.85 1.29
CA LEU A 203 -11.85 1.13 -0.11
C LEU A 203 -11.27 0.02 -1.01
N MET A 204 -10.08 -0.48 -0.69
CA MET A 204 -9.43 -1.57 -1.42
C MET A 204 -10.21 -2.89 -1.33
N SER A 205 -10.85 -3.21 -0.20
CA SER A 205 -11.67 -4.42 -0.08
C SER A 205 -12.89 -4.40 -1.00
N SER A 206 -13.46 -3.22 -1.25
CA SER A 206 -14.63 -3.05 -2.14
C SER A 206 -14.25 -2.91 -3.63
N MET A 207 -12.95 -2.86 -3.97
CA MET A 207 -12.50 -2.62 -5.35
C MET A 207 -13.03 -3.65 -6.35
N LYS A 208 -13.16 -4.91 -5.97
CA LYS A 208 -13.69 -5.94 -6.87
C LYS A 208 -15.14 -5.64 -7.28
N SER A 209 -15.97 -5.20 -6.34
CA SER A 209 -17.36 -4.79 -6.60
C SER A 209 -17.40 -3.53 -7.47
N ILE A 210 -16.60 -2.51 -7.09
CA ILE A 210 -16.48 -1.24 -7.83
C ILE A 210 -16.06 -1.47 -9.28
N ILE A 211 -15.04 -2.30 -9.54
CA ILE A 211 -14.55 -2.60 -10.89
C ILE A 211 -15.64 -3.27 -11.74
N SER A 212 -16.41 -4.19 -11.16
CA SER A 212 -17.51 -4.86 -11.86
C SER A 212 -18.58 -3.86 -12.31
N LEU A 213 -18.93 -2.91 -11.44
CA LEU A 213 -19.92 -1.88 -11.73
C LEU A 213 -19.41 -0.84 -12.74
N LEU A 214 -18.16 -0.40 -12.58
CA LEU A 214 -17.51 0.50 -13.55
C LEU A 214 -17.39 -0.14 -14.93
N PHE A 215 -17.16 -1.45 -15.01
CA PHE A 215 -17.14 -2.17 -16.28
C PHE A 215 -18.51 -2.16 -16.97
N LEU A 216 -19.59 -2.38 -16.23
CA LEU A 216 -20.96 -2.29 -16.78
C LEU A 216 -21.27 -0.86 -17.27
N LEU A 217 -20.92 0.16 -16.48
CA LEU A 217 -21.06 1.56 -16.88
C LEU A 217 -20.25 1.88 -18.14
N PHE A 218 -19.00 1.40 -18.21
CA PHE A 218 -18.16 1.59 -19.37
C PHE A 218 -18.74 0.93 -20.62
N LEU A 219 -19.26 -0.29 -20.51
CA LEU A 219 -19.94 -0.97 -21.61
C LEU A 219 -21.16 -0.18 -22.10
N PHE A 220 -21.97 0.35 -21.18
CA PHE A 220 -23.10 1.23 -21.51
C PHE A 220 -22.62 2.48 -22.26
N ILE A 221 -21.56 3.14 -21.80
CA ILE A 221 -20.95 4.30 -22.48
C ILE A 221 -20.51 3.92 -23.90
N VAL A 222 -19.86 2.76 -24.09
CA VAL A 222 -19.40 2.30 -25.40
C VAL A 222 -20.57 2.09 -26.37
N VAL A 223 -21.66 1.47 -25.92
CA VAL A 223 -22.85 1.26 -26.76
C VAL A 223 -23.43 2.60 -27.24
N PHE A 224 -23.61 3.55 -26.33
CA PHE A 224 -24.15 4.86 -26.68
C PHE A 224 -23.17 5.72 -27.49
N ALA A 225 -21.86 5.59 -27.25
CA ALA A 225 -20.84 6.27 -28.03
C ALA A 225 -20.86 5.80 -29.49
N LEU A 226 -20.89 4.49 -29.73
CA LEU A 226 -20.97 3.93 -31.07
C LEU A 226 -22.28 4.31 -31.78
N LEU A 227 -23.41 4.26 -31.06
CA LEU A 227 -24.69 4.73 -31.60
C LEU A 227 -24.64 6.22 -31.96
N GLY A 228 -24.07 7.05 -31.08
CA GLY A 228 -23.89 8.48 -31.30
C GLY A 228 -22.99 8.79 -32.49
N MET A 229 -21.92 8.01 -32.70
CA MET A 229 -21.07 8.12 -33.89
C MET A 229 -21.86 7.83 -35.17
N GLN A 230 -22.72 6.81 -35.18
CA GLN A 230 -23.54 6.49 -36.35
C GLN A 230 -24.61 7.56 -36.62
N LEU A 231 -25.13 8.20 -35.59
CA LEU A 231 -26.17 9.23 -35.72
C LEU A 231 -25.61 10.62 -36.02
N PHE A 232 -24.48 10.98 -35.42
CA PHE A 232 -23.98 12.37 -35.37
C PHE A 232 -22.54 12.54 -35.85
N GLY A 233 -21.86 11.47 -36.26
CA GLY A 233 -20.48 11.54 -36.73
C GLY A 233 -20.32 12.46 -37.94
N GLY A 234 -19.44 13.45 -37.84
CA GLY A 234 -19.24 14.51 -38.84
C GLY A 234 -20.38 15.54 -38.90
N GLY A 235 -21.46 15.35 -38.13
CA GLY A 235 -22.64 16.22 -38.15
C GLY A 235 -22.45 17.51 -37.35
N PHE A 236 -21.50 17.55 -36.42
CA PHE A 236 -21.27 18.69 -35.53
C PHE A 236 -20.31 19.73 -36.13
N ASN A 237 -20.23 19.82 -37.46
CA ASN A 237 -19.43 20.82 -38.15
C ASN A 237 -20.27 22.07 -38.42
N PHE A 238 -20.31 22.98 -37.44
CA PHE A 238 -21.05 24.24 -37.54
C PHE A 238 -20.16 25.38 -38.04
N ILE A 239 -20.78 26.49 -38.45
CA ILE A 239 -20.09 27.71 -38.91
C ILE A 239 -19.17 28.28 -37.81
N ASP A 240 -19.58 28.11 -36.55
CA ASP A 240 -18.85 28.57 -35.36
C ASP A 240 -17.70 27.61 -34.96
N GLY A 241 -17.50 26.53 -35.73
CA GLY A 241 -16.53 25.46 -35.49
C GLY A 241 -17.16 24.17 -34.97
N THR A 242 -16.34 23.11 -34.89
CA THR A 242 -16.73 21.84 -34.28
C THR A 242 -16.59 21.92 -32.76
N PRO A 243 -17.66 21.69 -31.98
CA PRO A 243 -17.59 21.63 -30.53
C PRO A 243 -16.62 20.55 -30.05
N SER A 244 -16.02 20.76 -28.87
CA SER A 244 -15.15 19.74 -28.23
C SER A 244 -15.94 18.46 -27.90
N ALA A 245 -17.21 18.61 -27.53
CA ALA A 245 -18.16 17.52 -27.33
C ALA A 245 -18.81 17.13 -28.67
N ASN A 246 -18.19 16.20 -29.39
CA ASN A 246 -18.67 15.68 -30.67
C ASN A 246 -18.61 14.15 -30.75
N PHE A 247 -19.07 13.60 -31.88
CA PHE A 247 -19.16 12.16 -32.14
C PHE A 247 -18.33 11.72 -33.36
N ASP A 248 -17.30 12.48 -33.73
CA ASP A 248 -16.53 12.23 -34.96
C ASP A 248 -15.57 11.04 -34.79
N THR A 249 -15.01 10.88 -33.59
CA THR A 249 -14.06 9.80 -33.27
C THR A 249 -14.51 9.06 -32.01
N PHE A 250 -14.08 7.80 -31.88
CA PHE A 250 -14.46 6.96 -30.75
C PHE A 250 -14.09 7.55 -29.38
N PRO A 251 -12.86 8.08 -29.15
CA PRO A 251 -12.53 8.72 -27.87
C PRO A 251 -13.34 9.99 -27.59
N ALA A 252 -13.60 10.81 -28.62
CA ALA A 252 -14.43 12.00 -28.47
C ALA A 252 -15.88 11.64 -28.12
N ALA A 253 -16.46 10.63 -28.79
CA ALA A 253 -17.79 10.14 -28.51
C ALA A 253 -17.93 9.58 -27.08
N ILE A 254 -16.93 8.84 -26.58
CA ILE A 254 -16.90 8.37 -25.19
C ILE A 254 -16.91 9.55 -24.22
N MET A 255 -16.08 10.57 -24.45
CA MET A 255 -16.01 11.77 -23.60
C MET A 255 -17.32 12.55 -23.63
N THR A 256 -17.94 12.71 -24.81
CA THR A 256 -19.24 13.37 -24.97
C THR A 256 -20.35 12.62 -24.24
N VAL A 257 -20.41 11.29 -24.35
CA VAL A 257 -21.37 10.47 -23.60
C VAL A 257 -21.12 10.58 -22.09
N PHE A 258 -19.85 10.55 -21.66
CA PHE A 258 -19.50 10.73 -20.26
C PHE A 258 -19.95 12.10 -19.73
N GLN A 259 -19.73 13.19 -20.47
CA GLN A 259 -20.23 14.53 -20.12
C GLN A 259 -21.77 14.56 -19.99
N ILE A 260 -22.49 13.90 -20.91
CA ILE A 260 -23.96 13.81 -20.81
C ILE A 260 -24.37 13.06 -19.53
N LEU A 261 -23.66 12.00 -19.17
CA LEU A 261 -23.91 11.21 -17.97
C LEU A 261 -23.58 11.94 -16.66
N THR A 262 -22.64 12.89 -16.65
CA THR A 262 -22.42 13.74 -15.48
C THR A 262 -23.52 14.80 -15.30
N GLY A 263 -24.36 14.99 -16.32
CA GLY A 263 -25.39 16.03 -16.34
C GLY A 263 -24.85 17.43 -16.63
N GLU A 264 -23.59 17.54 -17.04
CA GLU A 264 -22.94 18.82 -17.36
C GLU A 264 -23.22 19.21 -18.81
N ASP A 265 -23.95 20.31 -19.02
CA ASP A 265 -24.26 20.89 -20.34
C ASP A 265 -24.79 19.87 -21.38
N TRP A 266 -25.46 18.82 -20.91
CA TRP A 266 -26.00 17.75 -21.76
C TRP A 266 -27.08 18.27 -22.73
N ASN A 267 -27.79 19.33 -22.33
CA ASN A 267 -28.77 20.03 -23.13
C ASN A 267 -28.13 20.74 -24.32
N GLU A 268 -26.93 21.30 -24.16
CA GLU A 268 -26.19 21.94 -25.25
C GLU A 268 -25.77 20.90 -26.32
N VAL A 269 -25.26 19.75 -25.87
CA VAL A 269 -24.93 18.64 -26.79
C VAL A 269 -26.18 18.15 -27.52
N MET A 270 -27.32 18.09 -26.83
CA MET A 270 -28.61 17.77 -27.45
C MET A 270 -29.03 18.81 -28.48
N TYR A 271 -28.89 20.11 -28.18
CA TYR A 271 -29.21 21.18 -29.14
C TYR A 271 -28.34 21.11 -30.39
N ASN A 272 -27.06 20.77 -30.23
CA ASN A 272 -26.16 20.51 -31.35
C ASN A 272 -26.60 19.29 -32.17
N GLY A 273 -27.05 18.21 -31.52
CA GLY A 273 -27.64 17.05 -32.19
C GLY A 273 -28.90 17.38 -33.00
N ILE A 274 -29.78 18.23 -32.47
CA ILE A 274 -30.97 18.70 -33.18
C ILE A 274 -30.55 19.58 -34.36
N ARG A 275 -29.59 20.51 -34.15
CA ARG A 275 -29.08 21.40 -35.18
C ARG A 275 -28.44 20.62 -36.34
N SER A 276 -27.66 19.58 -36.06
CA SER A 276 -27.00 18.76 -37.08
C SER A 276 -27.98 17.97 -37.96
N GLN A 277 -29.16 17.65 -37.43
CA GLN A 277 -30.19 16.86 -38.12
C GLN A 277 -31.28 17.71 -38.80
N GLY A 278 -30.94 18.94 -39.19
CA GLY A 278 -31.88 19.86 -39.87
C GLY A 278 -32.71 20.72 -38.92
N GLY A 279 -32.22 20.95 -37.70
CA GLY A 279 -32.80 21.86 -36.72
C GLY A 279 -34.16 21.40 -36.19
N VAL A 280 -34.92 22.33 -35.61
CA VAL A 280 -36.19 22.04 -34.91
C VAL A 280 -37.22 21.34 -35.80
N ARG A 281 -37.20 21.57 -37.13
CA ARG A 281 -38.20 21.04 -38.06
C ARG A 281 -38.05 19.55 -38.35
N SER A 282 -36.82 19.03 -38.43
CA SER A 282 -36.54 17.63 -38.80
C SER A 282 -35.73 16.90 -37.73
N GLY A 283 -34.83 17.60 -37.06
CA GLY A 283 -33.86 17.04 -36.13
C GLY A 283 -34.38 16.82 -34.72
N MET A 284 -35.62 17.21 -34.39
CA MET A 284 -36.17 17.04 -33.03
C MET A 284 -36.18 15.58 -32.57
N TRP A 285 -36.32 14.62 -33.49
CA TRP A 285 -36.21 13.18 -33.18
C TRP A 285 -34.89 12.78 -32.51
N SER A 286 -33.80 13.50 -32.81
CA SER A 286 -32.50 13.24 -32.17
C SER A 286 -32.51 13.48 -30.66
N SER A 287 -33.43 14.30 -30.13
CA SER A 287 -33.53 14.55 -28.69
C SER A 287 -33.84 13.28 -27.91
N ILE A 288 -34.48 12.28 -28.54
CA ILE A 288 -34.78 10.99 -27.92
C ILE A 288 -33.50 10.26 -27.51
N TYR A 289 -32.45 10.30 -28.34
CA TYR A 289 -31.15 9.71 -28.00
C TYR A 289 -30.62 10.30 -26.68
N PHE A 290 -30.62 11.63 -26.55
CA PHE A 290 -30.10 12.32 -25.38
C PHE A 290 -30.98 12.11 -24.14
N ILE A 291 -32.31 12.15 -24.29
CA ILE A 291 -33.25 11.91 -23.19
C ILE A 291 -33.11 10.48 -22.65
N VAL A 292 -33.06 9.48 -23.54
CA VAL A 292 -32.85 8.08 -23.16
C VAL A 292 -31.49 7.90 -22.49
N LEU A 293 -30.43 8.47 -23.07
CA LEU A 293 -29.09 8.42 -22.49
C LEU A 293 -29.06 9.03 -21.08
N THR A 294 -29.63 10.22 -20.89
CA THR A 294 -29.66 10.89 -19.58
C THR A 294 -30.51 10.13 -18.56
N LEU A 295 -31.70 9.64 -18.94
CA LEU A 295 -32.59 8.92 -18.02
C LEU A 295 -32.01 7.57 -17.60
N PHE A 296 -31.66 6.72 -18.57
CA PHE A 296 -31.11 5.39 -18.27
C PHE A 296 -29.71 5.49 -17.70
N GLY A 297 -28.90 6.40 -18.21
CA GLY A 297 -27.55 6.64 -17.73
C GLY A 297 -27.50 7.08 -16.27
N ASN A 298 -28.32 8.06 -15.89
CA ASN A 298 -28.40 8.50 -14.49
C ASN A 298 -29.00 7.42 -13.59
N TYR A 299 -29.98 6.65 -14.07
CA TYR A 299 -30.50 5.50 -13.34
C TYR A 299 -29.41 4.44 -13.09
N THR A 300 -28.63 4.10 -14.12
CA THR A 300 -27.48 3.21 -13.99
C THR A 300 -26.43 3.76 -13.02
N LEU A 301 -26.07 5.05 -13.12
CA LEU A 301 -25.12 5.70 -12.21
C LEU A 301 -25.59 5.69 -10.75
N LEU A 302 -26.87 6.03 -10.50
CA LEU A 302 -27.45 6.02 -9.16
C LEU A 302 -27.47 4.61 -8.57
N ASN A 303 -27.82 3.60 -9.37
CA ASN A 303 -27.80 2.21 -8.91
C ASN A 303 -26.37 1.73 -8.61
N VAL A 304 -25.39 2.13 -9.42
CA VAL A 304 -23.97 1.84 -9.17
C VAL A 304 -23.51 2.51 -7.87
N PHE A 305 -23.83 3.80 -7.67
CA PHE A 305 -23.47 4.53 -6.47
C PHE A 305 -24.13 3.93 -5.22
N LEU A 306 -25.43 3.61 -5.30
CA LEU A 306 -26.16 2.96 -4.22
C LEU A 306 -25.57 1.60 -3.86
N ALA A 307 -25.27 0.77 -4.86
CA ALA A 307 -24.67 -0.54 -4.64
C ALA A 307 -23.32 -0.41 -3.90
N ILE A 308 -22.45 0.52 -4.32
CA ILE A 308 -21.17 0.77 -3.65
C ILE A 308 -21.37 1.28 -2.23
N ALA A 309 -22.32 2.20 -2.02
CA ALA A 309 -22.61 2.74 -0.69
C ALA A 309 -23.16 1.67 0.27
N VAL A 310 -24.03 0.79 -0.23
CA VAL A 310 -24.60 -0.33 0.54
C VAL A 310 -23.52 -1.36 0.86
N ASP A 311 -22.70 -1.77 -0.11
CA ASP A 311 -21.59 -2.70 0.11
C ASP A 311 -20.60 -2.15 1.16
N ASN A 312 -20.25 -0.86 1.05
CA ASN A 312 -19.36 -0.22 2.00
C ASN A 312 -19.97 -0.11 3.41
N LEU A 313 -21.26 0.21 3.51
CA LEU A 313 -21.96 0.30 4.80
C LEU A 313 -22.08 -1.09 5.46
N ALA A 314 -22.42 -2.11 4.66
CA ALA A 314 -22.52 -3.49 5.12
C ALA A 314 -21.16 -3.98 5.67
N ASN A 315 -20.08 -3.77 4.90
CA ASN A 315 -18.72 -4.12 5.34
C ASN A 315 -18.32 -3.38 6.62
N ALA A 316 -18.66 -2.09 6.74
CA ALA A 316 -18.37 -1.30 7.94
C ALA A 316 -19.14 -1.79 9.17
N GLN A 317 -20.40 -2.21 9.01
CA GLN A 317 -21.21 -2.78 10.08
C GLN A 317 -20.69 -4.16 10.52
N GLU A 318 -20.27 -4.99 9.57
CA GLU A 318 -19.66 -6.30 9.85
C GLU A 318 -18.37 -6.14 10.66
N LEU A 319 -17.48 -5.22 10.26
CA LEU A 319 -16.27 -4.88 11.01
C LEU A 319 -16.56 -4.45 12.46
N THR A 320 -17.54 -3.56 12.68
CA THR A 320 -17.89 -3.14 14.05
C THR A 320 -18.49 -4.26 14.89
N LYS A 321 -19.18 -5.20 14.26
CA LYS A 321 -19.78 -6.34 14.94
C LYS A 321 -18.70 -7.34 15.36
N ASP A 322 -17.75 -7.63 14.47
CA ASP A 322 -16.61 -8.50 14.77
C ASP A 322 -15.76 -7.93 15.93
N GLU A 323 -15.52 -6.62 15.95
CA GLU A 323 -14.81 -5.94 17.05
C GLU A 323 -15.54 -6.09 18.40
N GLN A 324 -16.88 -5.96 18.41
CA GLN A 324 -17.70 -6.15 19.60
C GLN A 324 -17.69 -7.61 20.08
N GLU A 325 -17.83 -8.58 19.16
CA GLU A 325 -17.77 -10.00 19.48
C GLU A 325 -16.40 -10.41 20.05
N GLU A 326 -15.30 -9.83 19.52
CA GLU A 326 -13.96 -10.03 20.07
C GLU A 326 -13.81 -9.45 21.49
N GLU A 327 -14.36 -8.27 21.76
CA GLU A 327 -14.32 -7.62 23.07
C GLU A 327 -15.14 -8.40 24.11
N GLU A 328 -16.33 -8.89 23.73
CA GLU A 328 -17.15 -9.76 24.58
C GLU A 328 -16.44 -11.08 24.89
N ALA A 329 -15.85 -11.73 23.88
CA ALA A 329 -15.10 -12.97 24.07
C ALA A 329 -13.86 -12.75 24.96
N PHE A 330 -13.20 -11.60 24.86
CA PHE A 330 -12.08 -11.23 25.74
C PHE A 330 -12.54 -11.05 27.18
N ASN A 331 -13.62 -10.30 27.40
CA ASN A 331 -14.19 -10.05 28.73
C ASN A 331 -14.67 -11.36 29.39
N GLN A 332 -15.29 -12.25 28.63
CA GLN A 332 -15.76 -13.54 29.12
C GLN A 332 -14.58 -14.45 29.52
N LYS A 333 -13.51 -14.51 28.71
CA LYS A 333 -12.28 -15.25 29.05
C LYS A 333 -11.62 -14.71 30.32
N HIS A 334 -11.55 -13.40 30.46
CA HIS A 334 -10.97 -12.75 31.63
C HIS A 334 -11.81 -13.00 32.90
N ALA A 335 -13.15 -12.99 32.80
CA ALA A 335 -14.04 -13.35 33.90
C ALA A 335 -13.88 -14.82 34.33
N LEU A 336 -13.76 -15.75 33.38
CA LEU A 336 -13.50 -17.18 33.63
C LEU A 336 -12.14 -17.42 34.31
N GLN A 337 -11.10 -16.67 33.94
CA GLN A 337 -9.80 -16.73 34.60
C GLN A 337 -9.88 -16.24 36.05
N LYS A 338 -10.50 -15.08 36.30
CA LYS A 338 -10.74 -14.59 37.66
C LYS A 338 -11.52 -15.58 38.52
N ALA A 339 -12.56 -16.21 37.97
CA ALA A 339 -13.32 -17.24 38.68
C ALA A 339 -12.48 -18.47 39.04
N LYS A 340 -11.56 -18.90 38.17
CA LYS A 340 -10.65 -20.02 38.45
C LYS A 340 -9.59 -19.70 39.50
N GLU A 341 -9.07 -18.47 39.54
CA GLU A 341 -8.08 -18.05 40.54
C GLU A 341 -8.67 -17.95 41.96
N VAL A 342 -9.96 -17.63 42.07
CA VAL A 342 -10.66 -17.55 43.37
C VAL A 342 -11.04 -18.95 43.91
N SER A 343 -11.01 -19.99 43.09
CA SER A 343 -11.63 -21.28 43.41
C SER A 343 -10.75 -22.43 43.99
N PRO A 344 -9.48 -22.24 44.41
CA PRO A 344 -8.81 -23.24 45.27
C PRO A 344 -8.32 -22.66 46.60
N MET A 345 -9.10 -21.80 47.28
CA MET A 345 -8.72 -21.29 48.62
C MET A 345 -9.72 -21.57 49.75
N SER A 346 -10.75 -22.38 49.50
CA SER A 346 -11.73 -22.76 50.53
C SER A 346 -11.97 -24.27 50.55
N ALA A 347 -11.01 -25.01 51.11
CA ALA A 347 -11.28 -26.30 51.76
C ALA A 347 -10.85 -26.16 53.23
N PRO A 348 -11.79 -26.02 54.19
CA PRO A 348 -11.46 -26.02 55.60
C PRO A 348 -11.02 -27.43 56.03
N ASN A 349 -9.84 -27.52 56.65
CA ASN A 349 -9.41 -28.69 57.40
C ASN A 349 -10.51 -29.06 58.43
N MET A 350 -11.16 -30.21 58.26
CA MET A 350 -11.86 -30.87 59.36
C MET A 350 -10.81 -31.48 60.30
N PRO A 351 -10.82 -31.18 61.60
CA PRO A 351 -10.07 -31.97 62.57
C PRO A 351 -10.81 -33.30 62.80
N ALA A 352 -10.05 -34.40 62.71
CA ALA A 352 -10.47 -35.69 63.23
C ALA A 352 -10.68 -35.56 64.75
N ILE A 353 -11.83 -36.00 65.24
CA ILE A 353 -12.10 -36.20 66.67
C ILE A 353 -12.17 -37.71 66.89
N GLU A 354 -11.44 -38.15 67.91
CA GLU A 354 -11.35 -39.52 68.46
C GLU A 354 -12.70 -40.17 68.78
#